data_AF-A0A530H279-F1
#
_entry.id   AF-A0A530H279-F1
#
_cell.length_a   1.000
_cell.length_b   1.000
_cell.length_c   1.000
_cell.angle_alpha   90.00
_cell.angle_beta   90.00
_cell.angle_gamma   90.00
#
_symmetry.space_group_name_H-M   'P 1'
#
loop_
_entity.id
_entity.type
_entity.pdbx_description
1 polymer ?
#
loop_
_entity_poly.entity_id
_entity_poly.type
_entity_poly.pdbx_seq_one_letter_code
_entity_poly.pdbx_strand_id
1 'polypeptide(L)'
;MKGNIPVHVSWTFAIPAVLPFVHEWSRHPRLALIHTAIFAALLFLSVFLHELAHVWAARRRGIGTQRIDLYLFGGFAWFKPGAASPYGWAWIAFAGPLVNIVLVAGFAAAYYLLARPLLPVDPDGHFSSPPPRLDTLLEWTLWLGALVN
;
A
#
# COMPACT_ATOMS: atom_id res chain seq x y z
N MET A 1 28.40 -7.47 0.05
CA MET A 1 28.01 -7.45 -1.38
C MET A 1 27.14 -6.22 -1.64
N LYS A 2 27.72 -5.15 -2.20
CA LYS A 2 26.97 -3.97 -2.65
C LYS A 2 26.41 -4.30 -4.04
N GLY A 3 25.11 -4.44 -4.16
CA GLY A 3 24.45 -4.75 -5.43
C GLY A 3 23.36 -3.74 -5.70
N ASN A 4 23.54 -2.95 -6.76
CA ASN A 4 22.44 -2.20 -7.38
C ASN A 4 21.42 -3.24 -7.83
N ILE A 5 20.21 -3.20 -7.27
CA ILE A 5 19.13 -4.07 -7.72
C ILE A 5 18.39 -3.29 -8.81
N PRO A 6 18.39 -3.75 -10.06
CA PRO A 6 17.60 -3.10 -11.10
C PRO A 6 16.12 -3.16 -10.73
N VAL A 7 15.44 -2.02 -10.86
CA VAL A 7 14.01 -1.85 -10.61
C VAL A 7 13.36 -1.55 -11.95
N HIS A 8 12.47 -2.43 -12.41
CA HIS A 8 11.73 -2.26 -13.64
C HIS A 8 10.28 -1.89 -13.31
N VAL A 9 9.76 -0.86 -13.96
CA VAL A 9 8.37 -0.43 -13.80
C VAL A 9 7.67 -0.65 -15.13
N SER A 10 6.70 -1.55 -15.14
CA SER A 10 5.84 -1.78 -16.30
C SER A 10 4.86 -0.63 -16.46
N TRP A 11 4.50 -0.29 -17.71
CA TRP A 11 3.44 0.66 -18.01
C TRP A 11 2.09 0.25 -17.40
N THR A 12 1.88 -1.06 -17.16
CA THR A 12 0.67 -1.58 -16.53
C THR A 12 0.51 -1.17 -15.07
N PHE A 13 1.59 -0.71 -14.41
CA PHE A 13 1.55 -0.15 -13.07
C PHE A 13 0.75 1.16 -12.99
N ALA A 14 0.51 1.84 -14.11
CA ALA A 14 -0.32 3.05 -14.14
C ALA A 14 -1.83 2.75 -14.00
N ILE A 15 -2.28 1.55 -14.35
CA ILE A 15 -3.72 1.21 -14.40
C ILE A 15 -4.43 1.39 -13.04
N PRO A 16 -3.87 0.95 -11.89
CA PRO A 16 -4.49 1.20 -10.59
C PRO A 16 -4.62 2.68 -10.24
N ALA A 17 -3.77 3.55 -10.81
CA ALA A 17 -3.84 5.00 -10.63
C ALA A 17 -4.85 5.67 -11.58
N VAL A 18 -5.15 5.06 -12.73
CA VAL A 18 -6.11 5.60 -13.70
C VAL A 18 -7.56 5.46 -13.21
N LEU A 19 -7.90 4.40 -12.48
CA LEU A 19 -9.25 4.21 -11.96
C LEU A 19 -9.74 5.37 -11.07
N PRO A 20 -9.01 5.80 -10.02
CA PRO A 20 -9.40 6.96 -9.24
C PRO A 20 -9.32 8.26 -10.04
N PHE A 21 -8.43 8.36 -11.04
CA PHE A 21 -8.39 9.52 -11.94
C PHE A 21 -9.70 9.69 -12.73
N VAL A 22 -10.24 8.63 -13.32
CA VAL A 22 -11.50 8.70 -14.08
C VAL A 22 -12.65 9.14 -13.19
N HIS A 23 -12.72 8.60 -11.97
CA HIS A 23 -13.72 9.00 -10.98
C HIS A 23 -13.56 10.47 -10.60
N GLU A 24 -12.36 10.89 -10.22
CA GLU A 24 -12.07 12.24 -9.74
C GLU A 24 -12.21 13.29 -10.84
N TRP A 25 -11.84 12.96 -12.07
CA TRP A 25 -12.01 13.84 -13.23
C TRP A 25 -13.48 14.17 -13.48
N SER A 26 -14.38 13.22 -13.24
CA SER A 26 -15.82 13.41 -13.43
C SER A 26 -16.46 14.35 -12.39
N ARG A 27 -15.87 14.47 -11.19
CA ARG A 27 -16.42 15.28 -10.08
C ARG A 27 -15.62 16.56 -9.81
N HIS A 28 -14.30 16.49 -9.84
CA HIS A 28 -13.38 17.54 -9.42
C HIS A 28 -12.19 17.70 -10.40
N PRO A 29 -12.42 18.08 -11.67
CA PRO A 29 -11.39 18.08 -12.72
C PRO A 29 -10.18 18.98 -12.41
N ARG A 30 -10.37 20.06 -11.62
CA ARG A 30 -9.29 20.97 -11.21
C ARG A 30 -8.31 20.31 -10.23
N LEU A 31 -8.78 19.40 -9.39
CA LEU A 31 -7.97 18.71 -8.37
C LEU A 31 -7.55 17.30 -8.82
N ALA A 32 -8.25 16.71 -9.78
CA ALA A 32 -8.03 15.35 -10.26
C ALA A 32 -6.56 15.05 -10.58
N LEU A 33 -5.88 15.94 -11.30
CA LEU A 33 -4.47 15.73 -11.64
C LEU A 33 -3.57 15.68 -10.40
N ILE A 34 -3.80 16.55 -9.42
CA ILE A 34 -3.02 16.62 -8.18
C ILE A 34 -3.29 15.38 -7.32
N HIS A 35 -4.56 15.04 -7.10
CA HIS A 35 -4.96 13.86 -6.33
C HIS A 35 -4.41 12.57 -6.95
N THR A 36 -4.53 12.41 -8.27
CA THR A 36 -3.97 11.25 -8.98
C THR A 36 -2.46 11.19 -8.90
N ALA A 37 -1.75 12.32 -9.04
CA ALA A 37 -0.29 12.34 -8.91
C ALA A 37 0.17 11.93 -7.51
N ILE A 38 -0.48 12.47 -6.47
CA ILE A 38 -0.20 12.11 -5.07
C ILE A 38 -0.50 10.63 -4.84
N PHE A 39 -1.67 10.15 -5.27
CA PHE A 39 -2.08 8.76 -5.15
C PHE A 39 -1.08 7.82 -5.84
N ALA A 40 -0.71 8.11 -7.09
CA ALA A 40 0.24 7.29 -7.85
C ALA A 40 1.61 7.24 -7.18
N ALA A 41 2.10 8.37 -6.64
CA ALA A 41 3.37 8.43 -5.92
C ALA A 41 3.33 7.61 -4.62
N LEU A 42 2.25 7.71 -3.85
CA LEU A 42 2.07 6.94 -2.62
C LEU A 42 1.90 5.44 -2.90
N LEU A 43 1.15 5.08 -3.94
CA LEU A 43 1.00 3.70 -4.38
C LEU A 43 2.34 3.10 -4.80
N PHE A 44 3.09 3.82 -5.65
CA PHE A 44 4.45 3.42 -6.04
C PHE A 44 5.33 3.20 -4.83
N LEU A 45 5.38 4.18 -3.92
CA LEU A 45 6.23 4.10 -2.73
C LEU A 45 5.84 2.92 -1.84
N SER A 46 4.55 2.69 -1.64
CA SER A 46 4.03 1.57 -0.84
C SER A 46 4.47 0.22 -1.41
N VAL A 47 4.18 -0.04 -2.69
CA VAL A 47 4.54 -1.31 -3.35
C VAL A 47 6.06 -1.46 -3.43
N PHE A 48 6.79 -0.40 -3.72
CA PHE A 48 8.24 -0.45 -3.78
C PHE A 48 8.87 -0.78 -2.42
N LEU A 49 8.40 -0.15 -1.33
CA LEU A 49 8.86 -0.44 0.02
C LEU A 49 8.50 -1.86 0.46
N HIS A 50 7.33 -2.37 0.05
CA HIS A 50 6.91 -3.76 0.27
C HIS A 50 7.91 -4.76 -0.32
N GLU A 51 8.24 -4.61 -1.60
CA GLU A 51 9.22 -5.47 -2.27
C GLU A 51 10.63 -5.30 -1.70
N LEU A 52 11.02 -4.07 -1.37
CA LEU A 52 12.31 -3.79 -0.77
C LEU A 52 12.47 -4.47 0.59
N ALA A 53 11.39 -4.61 1.36
CA ALA A 53 11.39 -5.32 2.62
C ALA A 53 11.65 -6.82 2.44
N HIS A 54 11.02 -7.46 1.46
CA HIS A 54 11.32 -8.85 1.09
C HIS A 54 12.79 -9.01 0.71
N VAL A 55 13.31 -8.11 -0.12
CA VAL A 55 14.70 -8.14 -0.56
C VAL A 55 15.67 -7.94 0.59
N TRP A 56 15.39 -7.00 1.48
CA TRP A 56 16.20 -6.78 2.65
C TRP A 56 16.21 -7.98 3.60
N ALA A 57 15.05 -8.61 3.83
CA ALA A 57 14.94 -9.82 4.62
C ALA A 57 15.69 -10.99 3.97
N ALA A 58 15.60 -11.14 2.65
CA ALA A 58 16.32 -12.16 1.89
C ALA A 58 17.83 -11.99 1.99
N ARG A 59 18.32 -10.74 1.84
CA ARG A 59 19.74 -10.38 2.02
C ARG A 59 20.27 -10.75 3.40
N ARG A 60 19.48 -10.54 4.45
CA ARG A 60 19.84 -10.94 5.82
C ARG A 60 19.93 -12.46 6.01
N ARG A 61 19.29 -13.25 5.15
CA ARG A 61 19.40 -14.70 5.11
C ARG A 61 20.44 -15.20 4.08
N GLY A 62 21.26 -14.32 3.53
CA GLY A 62 22.29 -14.66 2.54
C GLY A 62 21.75 -14.92 1.14
N ILE A 63 20.47 -14.63 0.88
CA ILE A 63 19.85 -14.83 -0.43
C ILE A 63 20.02 -13.55 -1.25
N GLY A 64 20.62 -13.69 -2.44
CA GLY A 64 20.77 -12.58 -3.38
C GLY A 64 19.47 -12.25 -4.12
N THR A 65 19.34 -11.03 -4.60
CA THR A 65 18.22 -10.57 -5.46
C THR A 65 18.77 -10.23 -6.84
N GLN A 66 18.04 -10.60 -7.89
CA GLN A 66 18.35 -10.32 -9.29
C GLN A 66 17.74 -8.99 -9.75
N ARG A 67 16.44 -8.77 -9.50
CA ARG A 67 15.70 -7.56 -9.89
C ARG A 67 14.38 -7.42 -9.11
N ILE A 68 13.77 -6.25 -9.16
CA ILE A 68 12.40 -5.98 -8.69
C ILE A 68 11.59 -5.51 -9.90
N ASP A 69 10.46 -6.16 -10.17
CA ASP A 69 9.54 -5.78 -11.24
C ASP A 69 8.23 -5.26 -10.63
N LEU A 70 7.78 -4.08 -11.03
CA LEU A 70 6.51 -3.47 -10.62
C LEU A 70 5.52 -3.49 -11.79
N TYR A 71 4.30 -3.97 -11.55
CA TYR A 71 3.26 -4.17 -12.58
C TYR A 71 1.85 -4.05 -11.99
N LEU A 72 0.82 -4.24 -12.82
CA LEU A 72 -0.60 -4.08 -12.44
C LEU A 72 -0.99 -4.67 -11.08
N PHE A 73 -0.52 -5.88 -10.74
CA PHE A 73 -0.91 -6.58 -9.52
C PHE A 73 0.01 -6.30 -8.32
N GLY A 74 0.95 -5.34 -8.44
CA GLY A 74 1.87 -4.96 -7.37
C GLY A 74 3.33 -5.07 -7.79
N GLY A 75 4.13 -5.76 -6.99
CA GLY A 75 5.55 -5.95 -7.23
C GLY A 75 5.96 -7.42 -7.15
N PHE A 76 7.11 -7.74 -7.73
CA PHE A 76 7.73 -9.05 -7.61
C PHE A 76 9.25 -8.95 -7.54
N ALA A 77 9.82 -9.41 -6.44
CA ALA A 77 11.27 -9.54 -6.27
C ALA A 77 11.79 -10.90 -6.76
N TRP A 78 12.72 -10.88 -7.71
CA TRP A 78 13.37 -12.09 -8.22
C TRP A 78 14.59 -12.43 -7.36
N PHE A 79 14.56 -13.59 -6.71
CA PHE A 79 15.67 -14.07 -5.89
C PHE A 79 16.62 -14.97 -6.68
N LYS A 80 17.91 -14.92 -6.35
CA LYS A 80 18.89 -15.89 -6.84
C LYS A 80 18.62 -17.25 -6.18
N PRO A 81 18.94 -18.36 -6.85
CA PRO A 81 18.91 -19.68 -6.22
C PRO A 81 19.70 -19.66 -4.91
N GLY A 82 19.07 -20.06 -3.82
CA GLY A 82 19.65 -20.05 -2.48
C GLY A 82 18.85 -20.93 -1.54
N ALA A 83 19.53 -21.54 -0.57
CA ALA A 83 18.89 -22.36 0.45
C ALA A 83 18.68 -21.53 1.72
N ALA A 84 17.45 -21.09 1.96
CA ALA A 84 17.02 -20.67 3.29
C ALA A 84 16.23 -21.80 3.97
N SER A 85 16.29 -21.84 5.30
CA SER A 85 15.42 -22.71 6.09
C SER A 85 13.94 -22.32 5.87
N PRO A 86 12.97 -23.22 6.16
CA PRO A 86 11.55 -22.90 6.09
C PRO A 86 11.17 -21.62 6.86
N TYR A 87 11.73 -21.45 8.07
CA TYR A 87 11.56 -20.23 8.86
C TYR A 87 12.20 -19.00 8.23
N GLY A 88 13.28 -19.17 7.45
CA GLY A 88 13.88 -18.10 6.66
C GLY A 88 12.95 -17.60 5.57
N TRP A 89 12.35 -18.52 4.81
CA TRP A 89 11.36 -18.18 3.79
C TRP A 89 10.10 -17.55 4.38
N ALA A 90 9.60 -18.07 5.50
CA ALA A 90 8.48 -17.48 6.22
C ALA A 90 8.77 -16.03 6.65
N TRP A 91 9.97 -15.77 7.18
CA TRP A 91 10.38 -14.41 7.55
C TRP A 91 10.49 -13.47 6.34
N ILE A 92 11.04 -13.97 5.23
CA ILE A 92 11.12 -13.20 3.99
C ILE A 92 9.72 -12.84 3.51
N ALA A 93 8.79 -13.81 3.44
CA ALA A 93 7.42 -13.59 3.03
C ALA A 93 6.63 -12.66 3.95
N PHE A 94 6.98 -12.60 5.24
CA PHE A 94 6.32 -11.70 6.19
C PHE A 94 6.82 -10.25 6.12
N ALA A 95 8.03 -10.02 5.62
CA ALA A 95 8.67 -8.70 5.66
C ALA A 95 7.90 -7.61 4.89
N GLY A 96 7.40 -7.91 3.68
CA GLY A 96 6.58 -6.98 2.89
C GLY A 96 5.28 -6.58 3.62
N PRO A 97 4.42 -7.54 4.03
CA PRO A 97 3.22 -7.25 4.80
C PRO A 97 3.47 -6.43 6.07
N LEU A 98 4.56 -6.70 6.79
CA LEU A 98 4.93 -5.93 7.98
C LEU A 98 5.17 -4.45 7.66
N VAL A 99 5.84 -4.14 6.54
CA VAL A 99 6.03 -2.75 6.10
C VAL A 99 4.70 -2.08 5.77
N ASN A 100 3.75 -2.79 5.14
CA ASN A 100 2.42 -2.23 4.88
C ASN A 100 1.68 -1.91 6.18
N ILE A 101 1.77 -2.76 7.20
CA ILE A 101 1.18 -2.49 8.53
C ILE A 101 1.78 -1.23 9.14
N VAL A 102 3.11 -1.07 9.06
CA VAL A 102 3.79 0.13 9.56
C VAL A 102 3.37 1.38 8.78
N LEU A 103 3.23 1.29 7.45
CA LEU A 103 2.75 2.40 6.62
C LEU A 103 1.32 2.79 7.00
N VAL A 104 0.41 1.82 7.16
CA VAL A 104 -0.97 2.08 7.60
C VAL A 104 -0.99 2.77 8.96
N ALA A 105 -0.24 2.26 9.94
CA ALA A 105 -0.15 2.89 11.25
C ALA A 105 0.41 4.32 11.19
N GLY A 106 1.44 4.54 10.36
CA GLY A 106 2.05 5.86 10.15
C GLY A 106 1.09 6.85 9.49
N PHE A 107 0.39 6.45 8.43
CA PHE A 107 -0.60 7.29 7.77
C PHE A 107 -1.81 7.59 8.67
N ALA A 108 -2.30 6.60 9.43
CA ALA A 108 -3.36 6.81 10.40
C ALA A 108 -2.94 7.82 11.48
N ALA A 109 -1.75 7.66 12.05
CA ALA A 109 -1.20 8.61 13.02
C ALA A 109 -1.07 10.01 12.42
N ALA A 110 -0.53 10.14 11.21
CA ALA A 110 -0.41 11.43 10.53
C ALA A 110 -1.78 12.08 10.29
N TYR A 111 -2.78 11.30 9.87
CA TYR A 111 -4.15 11.79 9.71
C TYR A 111 -4.73 12.32 11.04
N TYR A 112 -4.64 11.54 12.12
CA TYR A 112 -5.20 11.92 13.41
C TYR A 112 -4.49 13.11 14.06
N LEU A 113 -3.17 13.24 13.88
CA LEU A 113 -2.38 14.29 14.50
C LEU A 113 -2.36 15.59 13.68
N LEU A 114 -2.42 15.50 12.35
CA LEU A 114 -2.20 16.65 11.46
C LEU A 114 -3.44 17.07 10.68
N ALA A 115 -4.18 16.13 10.10
CA ALA A 115 -5.30 16.45 9.21
C ALA A 115 -6.63 16.64 9.96
N ARG A 116 -6.93 15.74 10.90
CA ARG A 116 -8.19 15.77 11.67
C ARG A 116 -8.45 17.11 12.40
N PRO A 117 -7.45 17.78 13.00
CA PRO A 117 -7.68 19.08 13.65
C PRO A 117 -8.03 20.22 12.69
N LEU A 118 -7.74 20.07 11.39
CA LEU A 118 -7.89 21.12 10.38
C LEU A 118 -9.16 20.96 9.53
N LEU A 119 -9.75 19.77 9.52
CA LEU A 119 -10.94 19.48 8.74
C LEU A 119 -12.20 19.70 9.60
N PRO A 120 -13.26 20.32 9.06
CA PRO A 120 -14.57 20.31 9.72
C PRO A 120 -14.96 18.87 10.00
N VAL A 121 -15.17 18.51 11.27
CA VAL A 121 -15.73 17.21 11.62
C VAL A 121 -17.18 17.24 11.17
N ASP A 122 -17.48 16.55 10.08
CA ASP A 122 -18.87 16.30 9.67
C ASP A 122 -19.53 15.43 10.75
N PRO A 123 -20.54 15.95 11.49
CA PRO A 123 -21.25 15.18 12.51
C PRO A 123 -21.92 13.94 11.94
N ASP A 124 -22.28 13.98 10.64
CA ASP A 124 -23.00 12.93 9.92
C ASP A 124 -22.06 12.08 9.05
N GLY A 125 -20.74 12.31 9.14
CA GLY A 125 -19.74 11.54 8.41
C GLY A 125 -19.78 10.05 8.78
N HIS A 126 -19.80 9.17 7.79
CA HIS A 126 -19.73 7.72 7.99
C HIS A 126 -18.48 7.26 8.79
N PHE A 127 -17.47 8.14 8.93
CA PHE A 127 -16.25 7.95 9.71
C PHE A 127 -16.27 8.53 11.14
N SER A 128 -17.25 9.38 11.49
CA SER A 128 -17.43 9.92 12.85
C SER A 128 -18.33 9.05 13.72
N SER A 129 -19.11 8.17 13.09
CA SER A 129 -19.78 7.06 13.77
C SER A 129 -18.72 6.02 14.20
N PRO A 130 -18.65 5.61 15.49
CA PRO A 130 -17.92 4.39 15.82
C PRO A 130 -18.44 3.25 14.95
N PRO A 131 -17.62 2.20 14.66
CA PRO A 131 -18.16 1.01 14.01
C PRO A 131 -19.43 0.60 14.77
N PRO A 132 -20.52 0.22 14.07
CA PRO A 132 -21.67 -0.37 14.73
C PRO A 132 -21.16 -1.43 15.71
N ARG A 133 -21.79 -1.51 16.90
CA ARG A 133 -21.34 -2.40 17.99
C ARG A 133 -21.01 -3.78 17.39
N LEU A 134 -19.97 -4.44 17.92
CA LEU A 134 -19.32 -5.65 17.38
C LEU A 134 -20.23 -6.91 17.37
N ASP A 135 -21.50 -6.76 17.01
CA ASP A 135 -22.56 -7.68 17.32
C ASP A 135 -22.80 -8.61 16.12
N THR A 136 -22.60 -8.13 14.88
CA THR A 136 -22.85 -8.94 13.68
C THR A 136 -21.88 -8.70 12.49
N LEU A 137 -21.60 -9.77 11.74
CA LEU A 137 -20.83 -9.73 10.47
C LEU A 137 -21.50 -8.89 9.37
N LEU A 138 -22.83 -8.75 9.41
CA LEU A 138 -23.60 -7.96 8.44
C LEU A 138 -23.36 -6.46 8.60
N GLU A 139 -23.20 -6.00 9.85
CA GLU A 139 -22.84 -4.61 10.13
C GLU A 139 -21.42 -4.28 9.68
N TRP A 140 -20.49 -5.23 9.82
CA TRP A 140 -19.13 -5.11 9.27
C TRP A 140 -19.14 -5.00 7.74
N THR A 141 -19.95 -5.80 7.04
CA THR A 141 -20.00 -5.74 5.57
C THR A 141 -20.67 -4.47 5.06
N LEU A 142 -21.69 -3.96 5.76
CA LEU A 142 -22.34 -2.70 5.41
C LEU A 142 -21.44 -1.49 5.71
N TRP A 143 -20.70 -1.51 6.83
CA TRP A 143 -19.72 -0.47 7.16
C TRP A 143 -18.52 -0.48 6.19
N LEU A 144 -17.99 -1.67 5.85
CA LEU A 144 -17.00 -1.80 4.78
C LEU A 144 -17.54 -1.37 3.43
N GLY A 145 -18.80 -1.66 3.11
CA GLY A 145 -19.44 -1.19 1.87
C GLY A 145 -19.56 0.33 1.80
N ALA A 146 -19.87 0.98 2.93
CA ALA A 146 -19.91 2.44 3.03
C ALA A 146 -18.52 3.09 2.92
N LEU A 147 -17.44 2.37 3.21
CA LEU A 147 -16.06 2.84 2.99
C LEU A 147 -15.67 2.95 1.51
N VAL A 148 -16.39 2.26 0.62
CA VAL A 148 -16.03 2.15 -0.81
C VAL A 148 -17.01 2.92 -1.73
N ASN A 149 -17.96 3.65 -1.17
CA ASN A 149 -19.03 4.36 -1.90
C ASN A 149 -19.05 5.85 -1.55
#